data_AF-A0A5K0W7P7-F1
#
_entry.id   AF-A0A5K0W7P7-F1
#
_cell.length_a   1.000
_cell.length_b   1.000
_cell.length_c   1.000
_cell.angle_alpha   90.00
_cell.angle_beta   90.00
_cell.angle_gamma   90.00
#
_symmetry.space_group_name_H-M   'P 1'
#
loop_
_entity.id
_entity.type
_entity.pdbx_description
1 polymer ?
#
loop_
_entity_poly.entity_id
_entity_poly.type
_entity_poly.pdbx_seq_one_letter_code
_entity_poly.pdbx_strand_id
1 'polypeptide(L)' 'AALRVIGSKLGKKDWNFSVDPCSGSGGWISPALDPSVNNVTCDCSDSNGTICHIVS' A
#
# COMPACT_ATOMS: atom_id res chain seq x y z
N ALA A 1 -2.05 0.31 12.63
CA ALA A 1 -1.49 -0.92 13.23
C ALA A 1 -1.70 -2.18 12.38
N ALA A 2 -2.85 -2.34 11.70
CA ALA A 2 -3.14 -3.52 10.87
C ALA A 2 -2.11 -3.77 9.74
N LEU A 3 -1.76 -2.75 8.96
CA LEU A 3 -0.79 -2.88 7.86
C LEU A 3 0.60 -3.36 8.31
N ARG A 4 1.05 -2.99 9.53
CA ARG A 4 2.32 -3.48 10.08
C ARG A 4 2.30 -4.99 10.34
N VAL A 5 1.16 -5.50 10.81
CA VAL A 5 0.98 -6.94 11.05
C VAL A 5 0.90 -7.69 9.72
N ILE A 6 0.16 -7.16 8.76
CA ILE A 6 0.04 -7.74 7.41
C ILE A 6 1.41 -7.79 6.74
N GLY A 7 2.13 -6.66 6.69
CA GLY A 7 3.47 -6.60 6.12
C GLY A 7 4.44 -7.59 6.77
N SER A 8 4.38 -7.74 8.10
CA SER A 8 5.18 -8.74 8.82
C SER A 8 4.85 -10.18 8.41
N LYS A 9 3.55 -10.50 8.25
CA LYS A 9 3.10 -11.83 7.80
C LYS A 9 3.48 -12.12 6.34
N LEU A 10 3.47 -11.10 5.49
CA LEU A 10 3.82 -11.19 4.08
C LEU A 10 5.34 -11.08 3.83
N GLY A 11 6.15 -10.89 4.87
CA GLY A 11 7.60 -10.71 4.75
C GLY A 11 8.02 -9.38 4.11
N LYS A 12 7.10 -8.41 3.99
CA LYS A 12 7.37 -7.05 3.49
C LYS A 12 8.17 -6.27 4.52
N LYS A 13 9.44 -6.03 4.22
CA LYS A 13 10.38 -5.24 5.07
C LYS A 13 10.64 -3.84 4.51
N ASP A 14 10.26 -3.65 3.25
CA ASP A 14 10.43 -2.47 2.41
C ASP A 14 9.31 -1.43 2.59
N TRP A 15 8.22 -1.77 3.31
CA TRP A 15 7.13 -0.86 3.58
C TRP A 15 7.51 0.22 4.59
N ASN A 16 7.46 1.46 4.15
CA ASN A 16 7.67 2.63 5.00
C ASN A 16 6.35 3.10 5.60
N PHE A 17 6.13 2.73 6.86
CA PHE A 17 4.93 3.12 7.62
C PHE A 17 4.87 4.60 8.03
N SER A 18 5.91 5.38 7.74
CA SER A 18 5.94 6.82 8.01
C SER A 18 5.45 7.67 6.83
N VAL A 19 5.18 7.04 5.68
CA VAL A 19 4.63 7.71 4.49
C VAL A 19 3.25 7.18 4.17
N ASP A 20 2.51 7.96 3.40
CA ASP A 20 1.19 7.57 2.95
C ASP A 20 1.27 6.35 2.01
N PRO A 21 0.53 5.26 2.29
CA PRO A 21 0.57 4.04 1.48
C PRO A 21 -0.01 4.20 0.07
N CYS A 22 -0.88 5.19 -0.14
CA CYS A 22 -1.49 5.50 -1.43
C CYS A 22 -0.66 6.50 -2.26
N SER A 23 0.40 7.08 -1.70
CA SER A 23 1.32 7.97 -2.42
C SER A 23 2.14 7.30 -3.53
N GLY A 24 2.05 5.97 -3.67
CA GLY A 24 2.85 5.19 -4.61
C GLY A 24 4.35 5.15 -4.30
N SER A 25 4.75 5.65 -3.13
CA SER A 25 6.13 5.66 -2.65
C SER A 25 6.31 4.70 -1.47
N GLY A 26 7.52 4.62 -0.88
CA GLY A 26 7.72 3.90 0.38
C GLY A 26 7.54 2.38 0.31
N GLY A 27 7.67 1.77 -0.87
CA GLY A 27 7.60 0.32 -1.05
C GLY A 27 6.19 -0.28 -1.04
N TRP A 28 5.16 0.55 -0.87
CA TRP A 28 3.76 0.10 -0.82
C TRP A 28 3.24 -0.43 -2.15
N ILE A 29 3.78 0.11 -3.25
CA ILE A 29 3.52 -0.33 -4.61
C ILE A 29 4.86 -0.75 -5.21
N SER A 30 5.01 -2.04 -5.54
CA SER A 30 6.20 -2.49 -6.26
C SER A 30 5.88 -2.51 -7.76
N PRO A 31 6.71 -1.92 -8.63
CA PRO A 31 6.50 -1.93 -10.08
C PRO A 31 6.75 -3.31 -10.74
N ALA A 32 6.80 -4.39 -9.95
CA ALA A 32 7.20 -5.70 -10.44
C ALA A 32 6.11 -6.34 -11.30
N LEU A 33 6.53 -6.87 -12.45
CA LEU A 33 5.76 -7.67 -13.42
C LEU A 33 5.27 -9.03 -12.88
N ASP A 34 5.41 -9.27 -11.58
CA ASP A 34 5.19 -10.57 -10.97
C ASP A 34 3.79 -10.64 -10.37
N PRO A 35 2.90 -11.55 -10.78
CA PRO A 35 1.53 -11.61 -10.26
C PRO A 35 1.42 -11.93 -8.75
N SER A 36 2.56 -12.22 -8.11
CA SER A 36 2.68 -12.46 -6.66
C SER A 36 2.96 -11.21 -5.81
N VAL A 37 2.93 -9.99 -6.39
CA VAL A 37 3.21 -8.79 -5.61
C VAL A 37 2.09 -8.46 -4.61
N ASN A 38 2.45 -8.43 -3.33
CA ASN A 38 1.60 -7.92 -2.26
C ASN A 38 1.60 -6.38 -2.27
N ASN A 39 0.79 -5.80 -3.14
CA ASN A 39 0.62 -4.36 -3.30
C ASN A 39 -0.54 -3.86 -2.46
N VAL A 40 -0.46 -2.60 -2.06
CA VAL A 40 -1.62 -1.90 -1.53
C VAL A 40 -2.38 -1.25 -2.68
N THR A 41 -3.67 -1.52 -2.77
CA THR A 41 -4.58 -0.83 -3.71
C THR A 41 -5.35 0.23 -2.95
N CYS A 42 -5.44 1.41 -3.56
CA CYS A 42 -6.16 2.54 -3.01
C CYS A 42 -7.30 2.96 -3.93
N ASP A 43 -8.45 3.23 -3.34
CA ASP A 43 -9.59 3.87 -3.98
C ASP A 43 -9.60 5.35 -3.55
N CYS A 44 -9.49 6.25 -4.52
CA CYS A 44 -9.53 7.70 -4.31
C CYS A 44 -10.82 8.33 -4.86
N SER A 45 -11.88 7.56 -5.04
CA SER A 45 -13.15 8.07 -5.58
C SER A 45 -13.84 9.03 -4.61
N ASP A 46 -13.46 8.99 -3.33
CA ASP A 46 -13.97 9.86 -2.28
C ASP A 46 -13.47 11.31 -2.43
N SER A 47 -14.33 12.24 -2.02
CA SER A 47 -14.02 13.69 -1.97
C SER A 47 -13.40 14.25 -3.26
N ASN A 48 -13.88 13.83 -4.43
CA ASN A 48 -13.35 14.24 -5.74
C ASN A 48 -11.84 13.94 -5.94
N GLY A 49 -11.32 12.81 -5.43
CA GLY A 49 -9.91 12.47 -5.61
C GLY A 49 -8.98 12.94 -4.51
N THR A 50 -9.50 13.64 -3.49
CA THR A 50 -8.66 14.23 -2.43
C THR A 50 -8.50 13.33 -1.21
N ILE A 51 -9.39 12.35 -1.03
CA ILE A 51 -9.27 11.35 0.03
C ILE A 51 -9.14 9.97 -0.62
N CYS A 52 -8.10 9.25 -0.22
CA CYS A 52 -7.85 7.89 -0.67
C CYS A 52 -7.98 6.90 0.49
N HIS A 53 -8.62 5.78 0.21
CA HIS A 53 -8.82 4.67 1.14
C HIS A 53 -8.14 3.42 0.61
N ILE A 54 -7.48 2.68 1.50
CA ILE A 54 -6.90 1.38 1.17
C ILE A 54 -8.02 0.35 1.07
N VAL A 55 -8.06 -0.40 -0.03
CA VAL A 55 -9.12 -1.37 -0.32
C VAL A 55 -8.61 -2.82 -0.47
N SER A 56 -7.34 -3.04 -0.81
CA SER A 56 -6.74 -4.39 -0.86
C SER A 56 -5.26 -4.39 -0.51
#